data_AF-A0A2P6P8R5-F1
#
_entry.id   AF-A0A2P6P8R5-F1
#
_cell.length_a   1.000
_cell.length_b   1.000
_cell.length_c   1.000
_cell.angle_alpha   90.00
_cell.angle_beta   90.00
_cell.angle_gamma   90.00
#
_symmetry.space_group_name_H-M   'P 1'
#
loop_
_entity.id
_entity.type
_entity.pdbx_description
1 polymer ?
#
loop_
_entity_poly.entity_id
_entity_poly.type
_entity_poly.pdbx_seq_one_letter_code
_entity_poly.pdbx_strand_id
1 'polypeptide(L)'
;MMRSKMCDEWQSILDSGIWDLPEEETRILMILKLSFDELKSPLLKQCFAYCSMFTKDFEFEKDDLIQLWMAQGWLHPSPNQNNLEMEDKGNEYFNILLQNSFFQDVRRDNYGDIITCKMHDLVHDLAERVSKLKYLHSLFSNRAVLDNVQLTWI
;
A
#
# COMPACT_ATOMS: atom_id res chain seq x y z
N MET A 1 8.22 8.19 5.12
CA MET A 1 8.36 9.28 6.11
C MET A 1 8.00 10.62 5.46
N MET A 2 7.14 11.43 6.11
CA MET A 2 6.63 12.75 5.70
C MET A 2 7.72 13.82 5.49
N ARG A 3 8.59 13.68 4.47
CA ARG A 3 9.78 14.53 4.31
C ARG A 3 9.53 15.92 3.73
N SER A 4 8.29 16.27 3.36
CA SER A 4 7.97 17.58 2.76
C SER A 4 6.48 17.91 2.96
N LYS A 5 6.06 18.25 4.18
CA LYS A 5 4.76 18.89 4.42
C LYS A 5 4.98 20.36 4.75
N MET A 6 4.18 21.25 4.16
CA MET A 6 4.15 22.68 4.51
C MET A 6 3.62 22.84 5.94
N CYS A 7 3.95 23.96 6.62
CA CYS A 7 3.55 24.20 8.02
C CYS A 7 2.05 23.98 8.27
N ASP A 8 1.20 24.36 7.32
CA ASP A 8 -0.26 24.27 7.46
C ASP A 8 -0.77 22.81 7.49
N GLU A 9 -0.14 21.91 6.73
CA GLU A 9 -0.49 20.48 6.76
C GLU A 9 -0.03 19.81 8.06
N TRP A 10 1.13 20.20 8.59
CA TRP A 10 1.59 19.74 9.89
C TRP A 10 0.67 20.22 11.00
N GLN A 11 0.21 21.47 10.94
CA GLN A 11 -0.76 22.00 11.90
C GLN A 11 -2.07 21.22 11.84
N SER A 12 -2.59 20.91 10.64
CA SER A 12 -3.78 20.07 10.50
C SER A 12 -3.61 18.66 11.08
N ILE A 13 -2.42 18.06 11.01
CA ILE A 13 -2.14 16.75 11.64
C ILE A 13 -2.09 16.90 13.16
N LEU A 14 -1.47 17.96 13.69
CA LEU A 14 -1.46 18.24 15.12
C LEU A 14 -2.88 18.42 15.67
N ASP A 15 -3.73 19.12 14.93
CA ASP A 15 -5.11 19.43 15.30
C ASP A 15 -6.08 18.26 15.07
N SER A 16 -5.65 17.18 14.40
CA SER A 16 -6.50 16.02 14.06
C SER A 16 -6.86 15.11 15.24
N GLY A 17 -6.34 15.40 16.44
CA GLY A 17 -6.60 14.61 17.65
C GLY A 17 -5.93 13.23 17.67
N ILE A 18 -5.04 12.92 16.70
CA ILE A 18 -4.28 11.66 16.69
C ILE A 18 -3.47 11.51 17.98
N TRP A 19 -2.91 12.60 18.50
CA TRP A 19 -2.08 12.58 19.71
C TRP A 19 -2.87 12.23 20.98
N ASP A 20 -4.17 12.53 20.99
CA ASP A 20 -5.07 12.33 22.13
C ASP A 20 -5.64 10.91 22.20
N LEU A 21 -5.34 10.04 21.23
CA LEU A 21 -5.79 8.65 21.26
C LEU A 21 -5.11 7.89 22.42
N PRO A 22 -5.88 7.13 23.21
CA PRO A 22 -5.39 6.51 24.44
C PRO A 22 -4.42 5.35 24.20
N GLU A 23 -4.49 4.70 23.04
CA GLU A 23 -3.69 3.52 22.69
C GLU A 23 -2.54 3.89 21.75
N GLU A 24 -1.32 3.55 22.15
CA GLU A 24 -0.10 3.82 21.38
C GLU A 24 -0.10 3.15 20.00
N GLU A 25 -0.49 1.88 19.91
CA GLU A 25 -0.58 1.15 18.64
C GLU A 25 -1.57 1.82 17.68
N THR A 26 -2.72 2.26 18.19
CA THR A 26 -3.72 2.99 17.40
C THR A 26 -3.17 4.33 16.88
N ARG A 27 -2.39 5.05 17.70
CA ARG A 27 -1.69 6.28 17.26
C ARG A 27 -0.69 6.00 16.16
N ILE A 28 0.17 5.01 16.34
CA ILE A 28 1.20 4.65 15.36
C ILE A 28 0.53 4.24 14.04
N LEU A 29 -0.53 3.43 14.11
CA LEU A 29 -1.26 3.01 12.92
C LEU A 29 -1.90 4.19 12.18
N MET A 30 -2.41 5.21 12.89
CA MET A 30 -2.90 6.45 12.26
C MET A 30 -1.78 7.24 11.59
N ILE A 31 -0.60 7.34 12.20
CA ILE A 31 0.57 8.01 11.61
C ILE A 31 1.04 7.28 10.36
N LEU A 32 1.11 5.95 10.39
CA LEU A 32 1.43 5.12 9.23
C LEU A 32 0.37 5.28 8.13
N LYS A 33 -0.90 5.35 8.51
CA LYS A 33 -2.00 5.59 7.57
C LYS A 33 -1.85 6.94 6.85
N LEU A 34 -1.45 8.00 7.55
CA LEU A 34 -1.16 9.28 6.89
C LEU A 34 -0.08 9.12 5.80
N SER A 35 0.99 8.38 6.08
CA SER A 35 2.02 8.10 5.07
C SER A 35 1.48 7.27 3.88
N PHE A 36 0.52 6.36 4.14
CA PHE A 36 -0.13 5.58 3.09
C PHE A 36 -1.10 6.44 2.26
N ASP A 37 -1.81 7.36 2.88
CA ASP A 37 -2.77 8.23 2.22
C ASP A 37 -2.09 9.16 1.21
N GLU A 38 -0.84 9.56 1.47
CA GLU A 38 0.02 10.34 0.57
C GLU A 38 0.51 9.58 -0.68
N LEU A 39 0.35 8.26 -0.75
CA LEU A 39 0.72 7.50 -1.95
C LEU A 39 -0.19 7.91 -3.12
N LYS A 40 0.34 8.63 -4.10
CA LYS A 40 -0.47 9.22 -5.19
C LYS A 40 -1.18 8.20 -6.08
N SER A 41 -0.56 7.04 -6.33
CA SER A 41 -1.09 6.04 -7.26
C SER A 41 -2.05 5.06 -6.56
N PRO A 42 -3.30 4.89 -7.05
CA PRO A 42 -4.20 3.86 -6.55
C PRO A 42 -3.66 2.44 -6.75
N LEU A 43 -2.94 2.18 -7.85
CA LEU A 43 -2.31 0.90 -8.15
C LEU A 43 -1.16 0.62 -7.17
N LEU A 44 -0.38 1.64 -6.79
CA LEU A 44 0.64 1.52 -5.75
C LEU A 44 0.01 1.18 -4.39
N LYS A 45 -1.13 1.82 -4.04
CA LYS A 45 -1.90 1.47 -2.85
C LYS A 45 -2.47 0.04 -2.90
N GLN A 46 -2.69 -0.53 -4.09
CA GLN A 46 -3.07 -1.94 -4.24
C GLN A 46 -1.88 -2.86 -4.03
N CYS A 47 -0.73 -2.55 -4.62
CA CYS A 47 0.53 -3.27 -4.42
C CYS A 47 0.88 -3.36 -2.92
N PHE A 48 0.79 -2.25 -2.20
CA PHE A 48 0.97 -2.21 -0.74
C PHE A 48 -0.03 -3.11 0.01
N ALA A 49 -1.34 -2.99 -0.29
CA ALA A 49 -2.37 -3.76 0.40
C ALA A 49 -2.20 -5.28 0.19
N TYR A 50 -1.72 -5.68 -1.00
CA TYR A 50 -1.46 -7.08 -1.31
C TYR A 50 -0.37 -7.71 -0.46
N CYS A 51 0.61 -6.92 -0.01
CA CYS A 51 1.65 -7.42 0.88
C CYS A 51 1.12 -7.96 2.23
N SER A 52 -0.14 -7.67 2.60
CA SER A 52 -0.80 -8.29 3.77
C SER A 52 -1.00 -9.81 3.64
N MET A 53 -0.86 -10.37 2.42
CA MET A 53 -0.94 -11.81 2.18
C MET A 53 0.28 -12.58 2.70
N PHE A 54 1.42 -11.92 2.88
CA PHE A 54 2.59 -12.53 3.51
C PHE A 54 2.38 -12.61 5.02
N THR A 55 3.00 -13.56 5.70
CA THR A 55 2.96 -13.59 7.16
C THR A 55 3.69 -12.38 7.72
N LYS A 56 3.32 -11.99 8.93
CA LYS A 56 4.07 -11.03 9.74
C LYS A 56 5.54 -11.43 9.80
N ASP A 57 6.41 -10.42 9.79
CA ASP A 57 7.85 -10.55 9.73
C ASP A 57 8.46 -11.38 8.57
N PHE A 58 7.70 -11.68 7.51
CA PHE A 58 8.23 -12.43 6.36
C PHE A 58 9.28 -11.62 5.58
N GLU A 59 10.45 -12.24 5.35
CA GLU A 59 11.47 -11.74 4.43
C GLU A 59 11.13 -12.25 3.02
N PHE A 60 10.88 -11.33 2.09
CA PHE A 60 10.54 -11.65 0.70
C PHE A 60 11.59 -11.10 -0.26
N GLU A 61 11.77 -11.79 -1.37
CA GLU A 61 12.60 -11.34 -2.48
C GLU A 61 11.89 -10.22 -3.24
N LYS A 62 12.66 -9.18 -3.58
CA LYS A 62 12.14 -7.99 -4.28
C LYS A 62 11.56 -8.36 -5.64
N ASP A 63 12.28 -9.17 -6.41
CA ASP A 63 11.89 -9.49 -7.78
C ASP A 63 10.67 -10.39 -7.81
N ASP A 64 10.55 -11.34 -6.87
CA ASP A 64 9.34 -12.15 -6.69
C ASP A 64 8.12 -11.28 -6.37
N LEU A 65 8.27 -10.30 -5.48
CA LEU A 65 7.18 -9.38 -5.15
C LEU A 65 6.73 -8.56 -6.38
N ILE A 66 7.69 -8.07 -7.17
CA ILE A 66 7.39 -7.35 -8.41
C ILE A 66 6.65 -8.25 -9.40
N GLN A 67 7.12 -9.49 -9.60
CA GLN A 67 6.45 -10.45 -10.47
C GLN A 67 5.01 -10.76 -10.00
N LEU A 68 4.77 -10.85 -8.70
CA LEU A 68 3.43 -11.02 -8.16
C LEU A 68 2.54 -9.81 -8.51
N TRP A 69 3.05 -8.58 -8.40
CA TRP A 69 2.30 -7.39 -8.83
C TRP A 69 2.06 -7.34 -10.34
N MET A 70 3.01 -7.82 -11.15
CA MET A 70 2.85 -7.97 -12.60
C MET A 70 1.71 -8.95 -12.92
N ALA A 71 1.69 -10.11 -12.25
CA ALA A 71 0.67 -11.14 -12.42
C ALA A 71 -0.75 -10.67 -12.04
N GLN A 72 -0.86 -9.75 -11.07
CA GLN A 72 -2.14 -9.10 -10.73
C GLN A 72 -2.58 -8.04 -11.75
N GLY A 73 -1.72 -7.68 -12.71
CA GLY A 73 -2.01 -6.68 -13.74
C GLY A 73 -1.87 -5.23 -13.28
N TRP A 74 -1.41 -4.97 -12.06
CA TRP A 74 -1.34 -3.60 -11.49
C TRP A 74 -0.17 -2.78 -12.00
N LEU A 75 0.75 -3.40 -12.72
CA LEU A 75 1.92 -2.76 -13.31
C LEU A 75 1.76 -2.49 -14.82
N HIS A 76 0.55 -2.62 -15.37
CA HIS A 76 0.26 -2.30 -16.78
C HIS A 76 -0.35 -0.90 -16.90
N PRO A 77 0.40 0.13 -17.33
CA PRO A 77 -0.19 1.41 -17.71
C PRO A 77 -1.05 1.33 -18.97
N SER A 78 -0.78 0.39 -19.88
CA SER A 78 -1.53 0.21 -21.13
C SER A 78 -1.40 -1.20 -21.74
N PRO A 79 -2.30 -1.60 -22.66
CA PRO A 79 -2.35 -2.98 -23.20
C PRO A 79 -1.18 -3.40 -24.09
N ASN A 80 -0.36 -2.44 -24.56
CA ASN A 80 0.65 -2.67 -25.60
C ASN A 80 2.09 -2.66 -25.08
N GLN A 81 2.29 -2.68 -23.75
CA GLN A 81 3.62 -2.56 -23.14
C GLN A 81 4.25 -3.93 -22.90
N ASN A 82 5.58 -3.97 -22.99
CA ASN A 82 6.36 -5.19 -22.82
C ASN A 82 6.75 -5.41 -21.33
N ASN A 83 7.30 -6.59 -21.03
CA ASN A 83 7.64 -6.97 -19.66
C ASN A 83 8.68 -6.05 -19.00
N LEU A 84 9.64 -5.52 -19.76
CA LEU A 84 10.69 -4.62 -19.22
C LEU A 84 10.06 -3.35 -18.62
N GLU A 85 9.07 -2.78 -19.29
CA GLU A 85 8.39 -1.57 -18.80
C GLU A 85 7.57 -1.84 -17.52
N MET A 86 7.06 -3.07 -17.36
CA MET A 86 6.36 -3.48 -16.13
C MET A 86 7.33 -3.70 -14.97
N GLU A 87 8.49 -4.29 -15.24
CA GLU A 87 9.56 -4.45 -14.25
C GLU A 87 10.06 -3.09 -13.78
N ASP A 88 10.32 -2.15 -14.69
CA ASP A 88 10.72 -0.78 -14.34
C ASP A 88 9.68 -0.09 -13.46
N LYS A 89 8.39 -0.24 -13.78
CA LYS A 89 7.30 0.32 -12.97
C LYS A 89 7.16 -0.37 -11.62
N GLY A 90 7.36 -1.68 -11.56
CA GLY A 90 7.41 -2.44 -10.32
C GLY A 90 8.55 -1.97 -9.41
N ASN A 91 9.72 -1.73 -10.00
CA ASN A 91 10.88 -1.16 -9.32
C ASN A 91 10.60 0.25 -8.80
N GLU A 92 9.94 1.10 -9.58
CA GLU A 92 9.50 2.42 -9.14
C GLU A 92 8.58 2.31 -7.91
N TYR A 93 7.57 1.45 -7.98
CA TYR A 93 6.61 1.23 -6.89
C TYR A 93 7.30 0.69 -5.63
N PHE A 94 8.17 -0.30 -5.78
CA PHE A 94 8.97 -0.84 -4.69
C PHE A 94 9.81 0.26 -4.03
N ASN A 95 10.50 1.08 -4.82
CA ASN A 95 11.33 2.17 -4.34
C ASN A 95 10.52 3.24 -3.60
N ILE A 96 9.30 3.58 -4.08
CA ILE A 96 8.42 4.52 -3.38
C ILE A 96 8.01 3.94 -2.01
N LEU A 97 7.64 2.65 -1.94
CA LEU A 97 7.28 2.02 -0.67
C LEU A 97 8.45 1.98 0.30
N LEU A 98 9.65 1.67 -0.20
CA LEU A 98 10.88 1.66 0.57
C LEU A 98 11.24 3.06 1.10
N GLN A 99 11.19 4.09 0.25
CA GLN A 99 11.44 5.49 0.65
C GLN A 99 10.42 5.99 1.68
N ASN A 100 9.20 5.44 1.66
CA ASN A 100 8.17 5.73 2.65
C ASN A 100 8.33 4.93 3.95
N SER A 101 9.34 4.06 4.04
CA SER A 101 9.62 3.19 5.19
C SER A 101 8.56 2.11 5.41
N PHE A 102 7.84 1.71 4.35
CA PHE A 102 6.94 0.56 4.41
C PHE A 102 7.68 -0.77 4.32
N PHE A 103 8.89 -0.75 3.75
CA PHE A 103 9.81 -1.86 3.75
C PHE A 103 11.06 -1.51 4.57
N GLN A 104 11.60 -2.50 5.26
CA GLN A 104 12.80 -2.40 6.10
C GLN A 104 13.70 -3.62 5.92
N ASP A 105 14.80 -3.66 6.68
CA ASP A 105 15.75 -4.78 6.71
C ASP A 105 16.25 -5.20 5.32
N VAL A 106 16.51 -4.20 4.48
CA VAL A 106 16.92 -4.38 3.09
C VAL A 106 18.30 -5.05 3.02
N ARG A 107 18.38 -6.18 2.31
CA ARG A 107 19.64 -6.84 1.99
C ARG A 107 20.00 -6.58 0.55
N ARG A 108 21.29 -6.33 0.30
CA ARG A 108 21.82 -6.03 -1.03
C ARG A 108 22.89 -7.04 -1.42
N ASP A 109 23.00 -7.26 -2.72
CA ASP A 109 24.08 -8.06 -3.29
C ASP A 109 25.41 -7.27 -3.36
N ASN A 110 26.42 -7.89 -3.96
CA ASN A 110 27.74 -7.27 -4.14
C ASN A 110 27.75 -6.12 -5.15
N TYR A 111 26.71 -5.98 -5.96
CA TYR A 111 26.54 -4.91 -6.95
C TYR A 111 25.73 -3.74 -6.37
N GLY A 112 25.16 -3.92 -5.18
CA GLY A 112 24.36 -2.92 -4.48
C GLY A 112 22.87 -3.02 -4.79
N ASP A 113 22.44 -4.03 -5.54
CA ASP A 113 21.04 -4.27 -5.86
C ASP A 113 20.31 -4.90 -4.68
N ILE A 114 19.07 -4.47 -4.46
CA ILE A 114 18.23 -4.98 -3.36
C ILE A 114 17.75 -6.38 -3.72
N ILE A 115 18.09 -7.36 -2.89
CA ILE A 115 17.66 -8.76 -3.06
C ILE A 115 16.40 -9.01 -2.24
N THR A 116 16.44 -8.70 -0.94
CA THR A 116 15.34 -8.99 -0.01
C THR A 116 15.01 -7.78 0.84
N CYS A 117 13.77 -7.77 1.33
CA CYS A 117 13.34 -6.85 2.37
C CYS A 117 12.20 -7.48 3.18
N LYS A 118 11.76 -6.74 4.20
CA LYS A 118 10.74 -7.16 5.15
C LYS A 118 9.70 -6.07 5.34
N MET A 119 8.44 -6.46 5.56
CA MET A 119 7.39 -5.57 6.04
C MET A 119 7.27 -5.72 7.56
N HIS A 120 7.40 -4.62 8.30
CA HIS A 120 7.25 -4.61 9.76
C HIS A 120 5.79 -4.92 10.17
N ASP A 121 5.60 -5.59 11.30
CA ASP A 121 4.27 -6.02 11.79
C ASP A 121 3.21 -4.91 11.82
N LEU A 122 3.54 -3.73 12.34
CA LEU A 122 2.61 -2.58 12.35
C LEU A 122 2.25 -2.07 10.94
N VAL A 123 3.17 -2.18 9.98
CA VAL A 123 2.91 -1.84 8.57
C VAL A 123 2.06 -2.92 7.92
N HIS A 124 2.30 -4.18 8.27
CA HIS A 124 1.49 -5.31 7.87
C HIS A 124 0.05 -5.20 8.38
N ASP A 125 -0.14 -4.84 9.66
CA ASP A 125 -1.46 -4.57 10.25
C ASP A 125 -2.21 -3.46 9.50
N LEU A 126 -1.49 -2.40 9.10
CA LEU A 126 -2.07 -1.37 8.24
C LEU A 126 -2.46 -1.93 6.87
N ALA A 127 -1.58 -2.70 6.21
CA ALA A 127 -1.84 -3.32 4.91
C ALA A 127 -3.09 -4.24 4.96
N GLU A 128 -3.21 -5.04 6.01
CA GLU A 128 -4.36 -5.93 6.24
C GLU A 128 -5.64 -5.12 6.41
N ARG A 129 -5.60 -4.04 7.20
CA ARG A 129 -6.76 -3.17 7.43
C ARG A 129 -7.23 -2.48 6.15
N VAL A 130 -6.31 -1.95 5.34
CA VAL A 130 -6.68 -1.30 4.06
C VAL A 130 -7.15 -2.30 3.02
N SER A 131 -6.61 -3.53 3.02
CA SER A 131 -7.07 -4.63 2.17
C SER A 131 -8.53 -5.01 2.48
N LYS A 132 -8.86 -5.20 3.76
CA LYS A 132 -10.23 -5.50 4.22
C LYS A 132 -11.22 -4.38 3.91
N LEU A 133 -10.83 -3.11 4.08
CA LEU A 133 -11.70 -1.97 3.75
C LEU A 133 -12.06 -1.93 2.27
N LYS A 134 -11.13 -2.27 1.37
CA LYS A 134 -11.43 -2.38 -0.07
C LYS A 134 -12.45 -3.48 -0.37
N TYR A 135 -12.32 -4.63 0.28
CA TYR A 135 -13.30 -5.72 0.16
C TYR A 135 -14.69 -5.30 0.66
N LEU A 136 -14.75 -4.57 1.77
CA LEU A 136 -16.02 -4.03 2.26
C LEU A 136 -16.60 -2.98 1.30
N HIS A 137 -15.80 -2.05 0.81
CA HIS A 137 -16.25 -1.07 -0.19
C HIS A 137 -16.75 -1.75 -1.47
N SER A 138 -16.05 -2.77 -1.98
CA SER A 138 -16.52 -3.51 -3.15
C SER A 138 -17.82 -4.27 -2.87
N LEU A 139 -17.97 -4.90 -1.70
CA LEU A 139 -19.22 -5.53 -1.28
C LEU A 139 -20.38 -4.53 -1.16
N PHE A 140 -20.16 -3.38 -0.53
CA PHE A 140 -21.21 -2.36 -0.37
C PHE A 140 -21.54 -1.65 -1.68
N SER A 141 -20.55 -1.39 -2.54
CA SER A 141 -20.79 -0.89 -3.91
C SER A 141 -21.54 -1.93 -4.75
N ASN A 142 -21.20 -3.22 -4.65
CA ASN A 142 -21.94 -4.29 -5.31
C ASN A 142 -23.36 -4.44 -4.73
N ARG A 143 -23.56 -4.27 -3.42
CA ARG A 143 -24.88 -4.32 -2.78
C ARG A 143 -25.78 -3.18 -3.23
N ALA A 144 -25.26 -1.96 -3.31
CA ALA A 144 -25.98 -0.80 -3.86
C ALA A 144 -26.32 -0.98 -5.36
N VAL A 145 -25.49 -1.72 -6.11
CA VAL A 145 -25.80 -2.11 -7.50
C VAL A 145 -26.89 -3.20 -7.53
N LEU A 146 -26.87 -4.18 -6.64
CA LEU A 146 -27.91 -5.21 -6.55
C LEU A 146 -29.28 -4.65 -6.10
N ASP A 147 -29.28 -3.66 -5.21
CA ASP A 147 -30.49 -2.95 -4.79
C ASP A 147 -31.10 -2.12 -5.94
N ASN A 148 -30.30 -1.71 -6.93
CA ASN A 148 -30.76 -1.07 -8.17
C ASN A 148 -31.22 -2.05 -9.26
N VAL A 149 -30.87 -3.34 -9.16
CA VAL A 149 -31.34 -4.38 -10.11
C VAL A 149 -32.72 -4.93 -9.73
N GLN A 150 -33.19 -4.70 -8.50
CA GLN A 150 -34.56 -5.06 -8.09
C GLN A 150 -35.65 -4.05 -8.52
N LEU A 151 -35.31 -2.91 -9.13
CA LEU A 151 -36.28 -1.88 -9.53
C LEU A 151 -36.59 -1.80 -11.04
N THR A 152 -36.21 -2.80 -11.84
CA THR A 152 -36.55 -2.84 -13.29
C THR A 152 -37.51 -3.97 -13.70
N TRP A 153 -38.27 -4.56 -12.75
CA TRP A 153 -39.34 -5.53 -13.05
C TRP A 153 -40.70 -5.19 -12.40
N ILE A 154 -41.13 -3.93 -12.50
CA ILE A 154 -42.56 -3.56 -12.45
C ILE A 154 -42.87 -2.68 -13.66
#